data_AF-A0A661JQE3-F1
#
_entry.id   AF-A0A661JQE3-F1
#
_cell.length_a   1.000
_cell.length_b   1.000
_cell.length_c   1.000
_cell.angle_alpha   90.00
_cell.angle_beta   90.00
_cell.angle_gamma   90.00
#
_symmetry.space_group_name_H-M   'P 1'
#
loop_
_entity.id
_entity.type
_entity.pdbx_description
1 polymer ?
#
loop_
_entity_poly.entity_id
_entity_poly.type
_entity_poly.pdbx_seq_one_letter_code
_entity_poly.pdbx_strand_id
1 'polypeptide(L)' 'GEKLRKVKAPTHVLIPTRGWSEFDREGVEFFDPQADQVFVDELKKVLGDAVPVEETDVHISDAAFARGLWKSWMR' A
#
# COMPACT_ATOMS: atom_id res chain seq x y z
N GLY A 1 -7.79 -8.00 -4.24
CA GLY A 1 -8.84 -7.02 -4.60
C GLY A 1 -10.25 -7.49 -4.28
N GLU A 2 -10.75 -8.57 -4.90
CA GLU A 2 -12.18 -8.99 -4.84
C GLU A 2 -12.85 -9.02 -3.47
N LYS A 3 -12.12 -9.46 -2.43
CA LYS A 3 -12.65 -9.47 -1.05
C LYS A 3 -12.90 -8.05 -0.55
N LEU A 4 -11.92 -7.15 -0.70
CA LEU A 4 -11.99 -5.76 -0.27
C LEU A 4 -13.08 -5.00 -1.02
N ARG A 5 -13.20 -5.22 -2.33
CA ARG A 5 -14.24 -4.59 -3.17
C ARG A 5 -15.67 -4.85 -2.68
N LYS A 6 -15.91 -5.95 -1.97
CA LYS A 6 -17.24 -6.34 -1.46
C LYS A 6 -17.52 -5.85 -0.03
N VAL A 7 -16.55 -5.20 0.62
CA VAL A 7 -16.72 -4.68 1.98
C VAL A 7 -17.67 -3.48 1.95
N LYS A 8 -18.64 -3.47 2.87
CA LYS A 8 -19.62 -2.37 3.02
C LYS A 8 -19.18 -1.30 4.02
N ALA A 9 -18.24 -1.64 4.89
CA ALA A 9 -17.67 -0.70 5.86
C ALA A 9 -16.60 0.18 5.20
N PRO A 10 -16.34 1.38 5.75
CA PRO A 10 -15.21 2.22 5.31
C PRO A 10 -13.92 1.41 5.26
N THR A 11 -13.28 1.41 4.08
CA THR A 11 -12.08 0.62 3.80
C THR A 11 -11.11 1.51 3.04
N HIS A 12 -9.82 1.41 3.37
CA HIS A 12 -8.75 2.16 2.72
C HIS A 12 -7.50 1.28 2.64
N VAL A 13 -6.73 1.40 1.56
CA VAL A 13 -5.44 0.72 1.40
C VAL A 13 -4.34 1.76 1.34
N LEU A 14 -3.35 1.64 2.22
CA LEU A 14 -2.13 2.47 2.21
C LEU A 14 -0.95 1.59 1.79
N ILE A 15 -0.17 2.06 0.82
CA ILE A 15 0.91 1.30 0.19
C ILE A 15 2.26 2.02 0.41
N PRO A 16 3.26 1.37 1.03
CA PRO A 16 4.61 1.91 1.13
C PRO A 16 5.36 1.72 -0.20
N THR A 17 5.89 2.80 -0.78
CA THR A 17 6.61 2.72 -2.06
C THR A 17 8.11 2.49 -1.91
N ARG A 18 8.63 2.43 -0.68
CA ARG A 18 10.06 2.15 -0.41
C ARG A 18 10.32 0.76 0.17
N GLY A 19 9.34 -0.13 0.09
CA GLY A 19 9.40 -1.52 0.55
C GLY A 19 8.28 -1.93 1.51
N TRP A 20 7.91 -3.20 1.43
CA TRP A 20 6.83 -3.91 2.12
C TRP A 20 7.29 -4.77 3.29
N SER A 21 8.60 -4.93 3.50
CA SER A 21 9.19 -5.82 4.51
C SER A 21 10.64 -5.43 4.83
N GLU A 22 11.17 -5.92 5.95
CA GLU A 22 12.60 -5.67 6.29
C GLU A 22 13.60 -6.08 5.21
N PHE A 23 13.19 -6.99 4.30
CA PHE A 23 14.05 -7.52 3.27
C PHE A 23 13.87 -6.87 1.89
N ASP A 24 13.07 -5.80 1.74
CA ASP A 24 12.84 -5.13 0.44
C ASP A 24 13.12 -3.62 0.51
N ARG A 25 14.35 -3.27 0.88
CA ARG A 25 14.83 -1.89 0.99
C ARG A 25 15.87 -1.57 -0.07
N GLU A 26 15.97 -0.29 -0.44
CA GLU A 26 17.01 0.14 -1.37
C GLU A 26 18.40 -0.42 -1.00
N GLY A 27 19.01 -1.14 -1.95
CA GLY A 27 20.31 -1.78 -1.78
C GLY A 27 20.31 -3.23 -1.26
N VAL A 28 19.15 -3.84 -1.02
CA VAL A 28 19.04 -5.27 -0.64
C VAL A 28 18.47 -6.12 -1.79
N GLU A 29 18.66 -7.45 -1.70
CA GLU A 29 18.37 -8.39 -2.79
C GLU A 29 16.90 -8.41 -3.25
N PHE A 30 15.93 -8.27 -2.33
CA PHE A 30 14.51 -8.35 -2.69
C PHE A 30 13.86 -6.98 -2.94
N PHE A 31 14.64 -5.90 -3.07
CA PHE A 31 14.08 -4.60 -3.46
C PHE A 31 13.81 -4.54 -4.95
N ASP A 32 12.55 -4.69 -5.33
CA ASP A 32 12.07 -4.59 -6.71
C ASP A 32 10.86 -3.64 -6.81
N PRO A 33 11.11 -2.32 -6.84
CA PRO A 33 10.02 -1.34 -6.92
C PRO A 33 9.20 -1.43 -8.22
N GLN A 34 9.73 -2.06 -9.27
CA GLN A 34 8.99 -2.24 -10.52
C GLN A 34 7.98 -3.38 -10.39
N ALA A 35 8.39 -4.52 -9.83
CA ALA A 35 7.49 -5.63 -9.54
C ALA A 35 6.39 -5.20 -8.55
N ASP A 36 6.77 -4.44 -7.52
CA ASP A 36 5.81 -3.88 -6.56
C ASP A 36 4.79 -2.98 -7.26
N GLN A 37 5.22 -2.09 -8.15
CA GLN A 37 4.30 -1.20 -8.87
C GLN A 37 3.30 -1.99 -9.74
N VAL A 38 3.72 -3.09 -10.38
CA VAL A 38 2.80 -3.95 -11.14
C VAL A 38 1.69 -4.49 -10.23
N PHE A 39 2.02 -4.91 -9.00
CA PHE A 39 1.01 -5.33 -8.03
C PHE A 39 0.07 -4.18 -7.66
N VAL A 40 0.59 -2.98 -7.40
CA VAL A 40 -0.22 -1.79 -7.05
C VAL A 40 -1.20 -1.44 -8.16
N ASP A 41 -0.74 -1.44 -9.41
CA ASP A 41 -1.56 -1.09 -10.57
C ASP A 41 -2.68 -2.10 -10.78
N GLU A 42 -2.40 -3.40 -10.67
CA GLU A 42 -3.43 -4.43 -10.75
C GLU A 42 -4.40 -4.36 -9.57
N LEU A 43 -3.92 -4.06 -8.36
CA LEU A 43 -4.78 -3.88 -7.20
C LEU A 43 -5.75 -2.71 -7.40
N LYS A 44 -5.26 -1.55 -7.88
CA LYS A 44 -6.09 -0.38 -8.20
C LYS A 44 -7.15 -0.69 -9.26
N LYS A 45 -6.79 -1.44 -10.32
CA LYS A 45 -7.77 -1.88 -11.34
C LYS A 45 -8.88 -2.73 -10.75
N VAL A 46 -8.54 -3.68 -9.89
CA VAL A 46 -9.54 -4.57 -9.26
C VAL A 46 -10.41 -3.81 -8.25
N LEU A 47 -9.85 -2.89 -7.49
CA LEU A 47 -10.61 -2.12 -6.49
C LEU A 47 -11.49 -1.04 -7.14
N GLY A 48 -11.01 -0.40 -8.20
CA GLY A 48 -11.66 0.76 -8.82
C GLY A 48 -11.97 1.84 -7.79
N ASP A 49 -13.09 2.53 -7.94
CA ASP A 49 -13.53 3.58 -7.02
C ASP A 49 -14.16 3.03 -5.71
N ALA A 50 -14.27 1.71 -5.56
CA ALA A 50 -14.93 1.11 -4.40
C ALA A 50 -14.06 1.20 -3.13
N VAL A 51 -12.74 1.17 -3.28
CA VAL A 51 -11.79 1.24 -2.16
C VAL A 51 -10.64 2.17 -2.53
N PRO A 52 -10.45 3.31 -1.85
CA PRO A 52 -9.31 4.20 -2.08
C PRO A 52 -7.98 3.49 -1.79
N VAL A 53 -7.02 3.72 -2.68
CA VAL A 53 -5.64 3.25 -2.57
C VAL A 53 -4.71 4.46 -2.58
N GLU A 54 -3.95 4.66 -1.51
CA GLU A 54 -2.98 5.75 -1.35
C GLU A 54 -1.57 5.17 -1.31
N GLU A 55 -0.66 5.77 -2.07
CA GLU A 55 0.77 5.45 -2.04
C GLU A 55 1.53 6.48 -1.21
N THR A 56 2.46 6.02 -0.39
CA THR A 56 3.27 6.88 0.48
C THR A 56 4.75 6.57 0.31
N ASP A 57 5.55 7.63 0.19
CA ASP A 57 7.00 7.58 -0.04
C ASP A 57 7.80 7.25 1.23
N VAL A 58 7.54 6.08 1.80
CA VAL A 58 8.15 5.55 3.03
C VAL A 58 8.27 4.04 2.94
N HIS A 59 9.13 3.46 3.78
CA HIS A 59 9.21 2.02 3.97
C HIS A 59 8.18 1.55 5.01
N ILE A 60 7.67 0.32 4.92
CA ILE A 60 6.64 -0.20 5.84
C ILE A 60 7.02 -0.06 7.33
N SER A 61 8.31 -0.22 7.63
CA SER A 61 8.85 -0.19 8.99
C SER A 61 9.18 1.22 9.50
N ASP A 62 9.06 2.23 8.64
CA ASP A 62 9.27 3.60 9.08
C ASP A 62 8.11 4.03 9.98
N ALA A 63 8.42 4.69 11.10
CA ALA A 63 7.39 5.25 11.98
C ALA A 63 6.45 6.25 11.25
N ALA A 64 6.91 6.81 10.12
CA ALA A 64 6.10 7.64 9.25
C ALA A 64 4.94 6.87 8.59
N PHE A 65 5.14 5.59 8.22
CA PHE A 65 4.09 4.73 7.67
C PHE A 65 2.98 4.49 8.71
N ALA A 66 3.36 4.17 9.95
CA ALA A 66 2.40 4.02 11.05
C ALA A 66 1.58 5.29 11.33
N ARG A 67 2.23 6.47 11.27
CA ARG A 67 1.52 7.75 11.38
C ARG A 67 0.60 8.01 10.19
N GLY A 68 0.99 7.57 8.99
CA GLY A 68 0.16 7.63 7.78
C GLY A 68 -1.11 6.80 7.92
N LEU A 69 -1.00 5.57 8.43
CA LEU A 69 -2.14 4.69 8.71
C LEU A 69 -3.15 5.36 9.64
N TRP A 70 -2.68 5.96 10.74
CA TRP A 70 -3.55 6.67 11.68
C TRP A 70 -4.33 7.81 11.00
N LYS A 71 -3.65 8.64 10.21
CA LYS A 71 -4.28 9.75 9.48
C LYS A 71 -5.29 9.26 8.45
N SER A 72 -4.95 8.20 7.73
CA SER A 72 -5.82 7.59 6.72
C SER A 72 -7.09 7.01 7.35
N TRP A 73 -6.99 6.39 8.53
CA TRP A 73 -8.14 5.81 9.23
C TRP A 73 -9.08 6.85 9.85
N MET A 74 -8.57 8.03 10.21
CA MET A 74 -9.37 9.12 10.77
C MET A 74 -10.12 9.97 9.74
N ARG A 75 -9.92 9.73 8.43
CA ARG A 75 -10.65 10.41 7.35
C ARG A 75 -12.00 9.78 7.11
#